data_AF-A0A6P1DQS0-F1
#
_entry.id   AF-A0A6P1DQS0-F1
#
_cell.length_a   1.000
_cell.length_b   1.000
_cell.length_c   1.000
_cell.angle_alpha   90.00
_cell.angle_beta   90.00
_cell.angle_gamma   90.00
#
_symmetry.space_group_name_H-M   'P 1'
#
loop_
_entity.id
_entity.type
_entity.pdbx_description
1 polymer ?
#
loop_
_entity_poly.entity_id
_entity_poly.type
_entity_poly.pdbx_seq_one_letter_code
_entity_poly.pdbx_strand_id
1 'polypeptide(L)'
;MKIDEKGVDVLTKIGIISKDKNDTLKEILKDTKEINPEKITDFGYKGTRQLAWIQKHSAEKEKLGKTEYWFLKKWLAVKEENTNKEIIDKFGKSFVLNMPKVLFIYMPVFTFFLWLFHDKKRWYFYDSGIFTLHYFSFLLLMILLLFFIDKLFALSDSPILGWVNIIVQSFGIFWMVFYFFPAHRRFYAESHLVSFFKSSLVYMLNLIIVTVLLVLYGLYTYINLE
;
A
#
# COMPACT_ATOMS: atom_id res chain seq x y z
N MET A 1 -30.49 -2.77 -17.88
CA MET A 1 -31.82 -2.80 -17.24
C MET A 1 -31.59 -3.05 -15.75
N LYS A 2 -31.62 -2.01 -14.91
CA LYS A 2 -31.47 -2.16 -13.44
C LYS A 2 -32.83 -2.58 -12.89
N ILE A 3 -32.92 -3.76 -12.28
CA ILE A 3 -34.13 -4.21 -11.61
C ILE A 3 -34.07 -3.63 -10.19
N ASP A 4 -34.86 -2.60 -9.93
CA ASP A 4 -35.05 -2.04 -8.58
C ASP A 4 -36.17 -2.79 -7.85
N GLU A 5 -36.28 -2.62 -6.52
CA GLU A 5 -37.35 -3.22 -5.69
C GLU A 5 -38.75 -2.99 -6.27
N LYS A 6 -38.97 -1.80 -6.88
CA LYS A 6 -40.21 -1.46 -7.60
C LYS A 6 -40.48 -2.36 -8.80
N GLY A 7 -39.44 -2.82 -9.50
CA GLY A 7 -39.54 -3.76 -10.62
C GLY A 7 -39.92 -5.17 -10.17
N VAL A 8 -39.40 -5.64 -9.03
CA VAL A 8 -39.75 -6.97 -8.48
C VAL A 8 -41.19 -7.00 -7.95
N ASP A 9 -41.66 -5.90 -7.36
CA ASP A 9 -43.05 -5.75 -6.96
C ASP A 9 -44.03 -5.77 -8.14
N VAL A 10 -43.64 -5.17 -9.28
CA VAL A 10 -44.44 -5.23 -10.52
C VAL A 10 -44.52 -6.66 -11.05
N LEU A 11 -43.43 -7.44 -11.02
CA LEU A 11 -43.43 -8.85 -11.45
C LEU A 11 -44.31 -9.74 -10.56
N THR A 12 -44.37 -9.44 -9.27
CA THR A 12 -45.27 -10.11 -8.32
C THR A 12 -46.72 -9.72 -8.55
N LYS A 13 -46.99 -8.44 -8.85
CA LYS A 13 -48.33 -7.93 -9.16
C LYS A 13 -48.90 -8.47 -10.47
N ILE A 14 -48.05 -8.83 -11.43
CA ILE A 14 -48.43 -9.44 -12.71
C ILE A 14 -48.51 -10.99 -12.60
N GLY A 15 -48.21 -11.56 -11.43
CA GLY A 15 -48.37 -13.01 -11.16
C GLY A 15 -47.24 -13.89 -11.71
N ILE A 16 -46.12 -13.28 -12.14
CA ILE A 16 -44.97 -14.00 -12.72
C ILE A 16 -44.11 -14.63 -11.61
N ILE A 17 -44.10 -14.05 -10.42
CA ILE A 17 -43.26 -14.46 -9.27
C ILE A 17 -44.14 -14.60 -8.02
N SER A 18 -43.94 -15.66 -7.24
CA SER A 18 -44.62 -15.86 -5.95
C SER A 18 -44.13 -14.89 -4.88
N LYS A 19 -44.99 -14.58 -3.90
CA LYS A 19 -44.67 -13.64 -2.81
C LYS A 19 -43.39 -14.03 -2.04
N ASP A 20 -43.20 -15.32 -1.79
CA ASP A 20 -41.99 -15.90 -1.18
C ASP A 20 -40.71 -15.56 -1.97
N LYS A 21 -40.73 -15.72 -3.29
CA LYS A 21 -39.60 -15.38 -4.17
C LYS A 21 -39.37 -13.88 -4.30
N ASN A 22 -40.42 -13.06 -4.18
CA ASN A 22 -40.29 -11.60 -4.15
C ASN A 22 -39.50 -11.15 -2.92
N ASP A 23 -39.82 -11.70 -1.76
CA ASP A 23 -39.18 -11.33 -0.50
C ASP A 23 -37.69 -11.71 -0.51
N THR A 24 -37.32 -12.88 -1.04
CA THR A 24 -35.92 -13.27 -1.24
C THR A 24 -35.20 -12.36 -2.24
N LEU A 25 -35.86 -11.98 -3.35
CA LEU A 25 -35.27 -11.09 -4.35
C LEU A 25 -35.07 -9.67 -3.81
N LYS A 26 -35.98 -9.18 -2.97
CA LYS A 26 -35.83 -7.91 -2.25
C LYS A 26 -34.68 -7.97 -1.25
N GLU A 27 -34.55 -9.07 -0.51
CA GLU A 27 -33.44 -9.28 0.42
C GLU A 27 -32.09 -9.25 -0.31
N ILE A 28 -31.97 -9.97 -1.43
CA ILE A 28 -30.76 -9.98 -2.28
C ILE A 28 -30.48 -8.59 -2.87
N LEU A 29 -31.52 -7.88 -3.34
CA LEU A 29 -31.36 -6.51 -3.89
C LEU A 29 -30.96 -5.49 -2.83
N LYS A 30 -31.44 -5.65 -1.60
CA LYS A 30 -31.07 -4.83 -0.45
C LYS A 30 -29.62 -5.08 -0.04
N ASP A 31 -29.22 -6.36 0.01
CA ASP A 31 -27.82 -6.79 0.22
C ASP A 31 -26.86 -6.31 -0.88
N THR A 32 -27.35 -6.10 -2.11
CA THR A 32 -26.55 -5.59 -3.23
C THR A 32 -26.46 -4.05 -3.23
N LYS A 33 -27.46 -3.34 -2.67
CA LYS A 33 -27.46 -1.87 -2.57
C LYS A 33 -26.63 -1.35 -1.39
N GLU A 34 -26.58 -2.10 -0.29
CA GLU A 34 -25.73 -1.80 0.85
C GLU A 34 -24.44 -2.61 0.75
N ILE A 35 -23.41 -2.05 0.12
CA ILE A 35 -22.06 -2.59 0.19
C ILE A 35 -21.60 -2.45 1.65
N ASN A 36 -21.88 -3.45 2.48
CA ASN A 36 -21.44 -3.46 3.87
C ASN A 36 -19.90 -3.62 3.89
N PRO A 37 -19.13 -2.61 4.36
CA PRO A 37 -17.67 -2.66 4.36
C PRO A 37 -17.11 -3.84 5.16
N GLU A 38 -17.86 -4.35 6.14
CA GLU A 38 -17.47 -5.56 6.89
C GLU A 38 -17.49 -6.82 6.00
N LYS A 39 -18.53 -7.00 5.16
CA LYS A 39 -18.61 -8.15 4.23
C LYS A 39 -17.46 -8.17 3.21
N ILE A 40 -16.96 -6.98 2.81
CA ILE A 40 -15.82 -6.87 1.87
C ILE A 40 -14.52 -7.30 2.56
N THR A 41 -14.31 -6.85 3.81
CA THR A 41 -13.07 -7.15 4.56
C THR A 41 -12.98 -8.60 5.03
N ASP A 42 -14.11 -9.31 5.06
CA ASP A 42 -14.24 -10.72 5.42
C ASP A 42 -14.13 -11.68 4.22
N PHE A 43 -13.96 -11.16 3.00
CA PHE A 43 -13.91 -11.96 1.77
C PHE A 43 -15.10 -12.94 1.62
N GLY A 44 -16.26 -12.59 2.21
CA GLY A 44 -17.45 -13.45 2.23
C GLY A 44 -17.48 -14.54 3.30
N TYR A 45 -16.49 -14.60 4.21
CA TYR A 45 -16.44 -15.58 5.30
C TYR A 45 -16.61 -14.89 6.66
N LYS A 46 -17.59 -15.32 7.46
CA LYS A 46 -17.82 -14.80 8.82
C LYS A 46 -16.69 -15.11 9.81
N GLY A 47 -15.70 -15.92 9.42
CA GLY A 47 -14.63 -16.33 10.32
C GLY A 47 -13.83 -17.56 9.87
N THR A 48 -12.78 -17.86 10.64
CA THR A 48 -11.85 -18.97 10.39
C THR A 48 -12.55 -20.33 10.44
N ARG A 49 -13.57 -20.47 11.29
CA ARG A 49 -14.38 -21.69 11.42
C ARG A 49 -15.21 -21.97 10.17
N GLN A 50 -15.83 -20.94 9.60
CA GLN A 50 -16.62 -21.08 8.37
C GLN A 50 -15.71 -21.44 7.19
N LEU A 51 -14.55 -20.76 7.08
CA LEU A 51 -13.54 -21.08 6.07
C LEU A 51 -13.06 -22.54 6.17
N ALA A 52 -12.78 -23.02 7.38
CA ALA A 52 -12.37 -24.41 7.60
C ALA A 52 -13.47 -25.43 7.30
N TRP A 53 -14.73 -25.10 7.59
CA TRP A 53 -15.87 -25.96 7.27
C TRP A 53 -16.08 -26.10 5.75
N ILE A 54 -16.02 -24.99 5.01
CA ILE A 54 -16.14 -24.98 3.54
C ILE A 54 -15.00 -25.79 2.93
N GLN A 55 -13.75 -25.55 3.33
CA GLN A 55 -12.60 -26.28 2.80
C GLN A 55 -12.67 -27.80 3.02
N LYS A 56 -13.30 -28.24 4.12
CA LYS A 56 -13.45 -29.66 4.46
C LYS A 56 -14.57 -30.35 3.70
N HIS A 57 -15.66 -29.65 3.37
CA HIS A 57 -16.87 -30.24 2.78
C HIS A 57 -17.08 -29.92 1.29
N SER A 58 -16.32 -28.98 0.71
CA SER A 58 -16.40 -28.65 -0.71
C SER A 58 -15.77 -29.72 -1.61
N ALA A 59 -16.31 -29.84 -2.83
CA ALA A 59 -15.76 -30.69 -3.88
C ALA A 59 -14.32 -30.27 -4.22
N GLU A 60 -13.48 -31.21 -4.68
CA GLU A 60 -12.05 -30.95 -4.92
C GLU A 60 -11.77 -29.80 -5.91
N LYS A 61 -12.71 -29.56 -6.84
CA LYS A 61 -12.66 -28.44 -7.80
C LYS A 61 -13.05 -27.07 -7.21
N GLU A 62 -13.70 -27.05 -6.05
CA GLU A 62 -14.15 -25.84 -5.35
C GLU A 62 -13.30 -25.53 -4.11
N LYS A 63 -12.31 -26.39 -3.79
CA LYS A 63 -11.38 -26.15 -2.69
C LYS A 63 -10.44 -25.01 -3.05
N LEU A 64 -10.18 -24.15 -2.06
CA LEU A 64 -9.19 -23.10 -2.18
C LEU A 64 -7.78 -23.69 -2.32
N GLY A 65 -6.92 -23.03 -3.10
CA GLY A 65 -5.52 -23.38 -3.18
C GLY A 65 -4.84 -23.32 -1.81
N LYS A 66 -3.76 -24.08 -1.60
CA LYS A 66 -3.07 -24.13 -0.30
C LYS A 66 -2.62 -22.74 0.19
N THR A 67 -2.15 -21.90 -0.73
CA THR A 67 -1.71 -20.53 -0.48
C THR A 67 -2.88 -19.59 -0.17
N GLU A 68 -3.95 -19.67 -0.95
CA GLU A 68 -5.19 -18.89 -0.77
C GLU A 68 -5.84 -19.21 0.58
N TYR A 69 -5.98 -20.50 0.91
CA TYR A 69 -6.52 -20.95 2.20
C TYR A 69 -5.67 -20.46 3.37
N TRP A 70 -4.34 -20.58 3.29
CA TRP A 70 -3.43 -20.10 4.33
C TRP A 70 -3.57 -18.58 4.54
N PHE A 71 -3.60 -17.80 3.45
CA PHE A 71 -3.73 -16.35 3.50
C PHE A 71 -5.08 -15.93 4.12
N LEU A 72 -6.19 -16.47 3.60
CA LEU A 72 -7.54 -16.17 4.11
C LEU A 72 -7.69 -16.55 5.58
N LYS A 73 -7.17 -17.72 5.97
CA LYS A 73 -7.20 -18.17 7.37
C LYS A 73 -6.44 -17.21 8.27
N LYS A 74 -5.24 -16.77 7.86
CA LYS A 74 -4.44 -15.81 8.63
C LYS A 74 -5.10 -14.44 8.72
N TRP A 75 -5.68 -13.97 7.61
CA TRP A 75 -6.39 -12.70 7.58
C TRP A 75 -7.60 -12.67 8.53
N LEU A 76 -8.44 -13.70 8.46
CA LEU A 76 -9.61 -13.84 9.32
C LEU A 76 -9.22 -14.05 10.79
N ALA A 77 -8.12 -14.76 11.08
CA ALA A 77 -7.64 -14.95 12.44
C ALA A 77 -7.27 -13.61 13.11
N VAL A 78 -6.51 -12.76 12.41
CA VAL A 78 -6.14 -11.43 12.92
C VAL A 78 -7.37 -10.58 13.23
N LYS A 79 -8.41 -10.67 12.39
CA LYS A 79 -9.67 -9.95 12.57
C LYS A 79 -10.57 -10.53 13.68
N GLU A 80 -10.57 -11.85 13.88
CA GLU A 80 -11.32 -12.50 14.95
C GLU A 80 -10.71 -12.22 16.34
N GLU A 81 -9.38 -12.17 16.42
CA GLU A 81 -8.64 -12.02 17.67
C GLU A 81 -8.51 -10.57 18.13
N ASN A 82 -8.59 -9.59 17.21
CA ASN A 82 -8.36 -8.19 17.50
C ASN A 82 -9.53 -7.29 17.05
N THR A 83 -9.83 -6.26 17.83
CA THR A 83 -10.78 -5.23 17.39
C THR A 83 -10.16 -4.37 16.27
N ASN A 84 -10.98 -3.77 15.41
CA ASN A 84 -10.50 -2.89 14.33
C ASN A 84 -9.56 -1.77 14.82
N LYS A 85 -9.81 -1.22 16.02
CA LYS A 85 -8.94 -0.19 16.64
C LYS A 85 -7.58 -0.74 17.02
N GLU A 86 -7.56 -1.93 17.63
CA GLU A 86 -6.34 -2.60 18.07
C GLU A 86 -5.48 -3.04 16.89
N ILE A 87 -6.11 -3.52 15.80
CA ILE A 87 -5.43 -3.82 14.54
C ILE A 87 -4.71 -2.57 14.02
N ILE A 88 -5.37 -1.42 13.96
CA ILE A 88 -4.78 -0.18 13.45
C ILE A 88 -3.59 0.27 14.32
N ASP A 89 -3.72 0.20 15.65
CA ASP A 89 -2.66 0.61 16.58
C ASP A 89 -1.44 -0.31 16.49
N LYS A 90 -1.67 -1.64 16.63
CA LYS A 90 -0.61 -2.65 16.52
C LYS A 90 0.05 -2.61 15.14
N PHE A 91 -0.73 -2.42 14.07
CA PHE A 91 -0.22 -2.29 12.71
C PHE A 91 0.65 -1.05 12.58
N GLY A 92 0.15 0.13 12.95
CA GLY A 92 0.89 1.38 12.84
C GLY A 92 2.22 1.33 13.61
N LYS A 93 2.19 0.80 14.84
CA LYS A 93 3.38 0.64 15.67
C LYS A 93 4.40 -0.31 15.06
N SER A 94 3.97 -1.50 14.64
CA SER A 94 4.85 -2.51 14.02
C SER A 94 5.39 -2.04 12.67
N PHE A 95 4.56 -1.33 11.89
CA PHE A 95 4.91 -0.78 10.59
C PHE A 95 6.03 0.25 10.74
N VAL A 96 5.90 1.24 11.64
CA VAL A 96 6.93 2.26 11.86
C VAL A 96 8.21 1.66 12.45
N LEU A 97 8.10 0.73 13.39
CA LEU A 97 9.27 0.11 14.04
C LEU A 97 10.15 -0.64 13.03
N ASN A 98 9.53 -1.28 12.04
CA ASN A 98 10.26 -2.06 11.03
C ASN A 98 10.54 -1.29 9.73
N MET A 99 10.07 -0.03 9.58
CA MET A 99 10.37 0.83 8.41
C MET A 99 11.86 0.90 8.05
N PRO A 100 12.81 1.05 9.00
CA PRO A 100 14.23 1.07 8.66
C PRO A 100 14.70 -0.21 7.97
N LYS A 101 14.21 -1.38 8.40
CA LYS A 101 14.57 -2.68 7.79
C LYS A 101 14.12 -2.75 6.34
N VAL A 102 12.92 -2.25 6.06
CA VAL A 102 12.35 -2.16 4.70
C VAL A 102 13.19 -1.25 3.82
N LEU A 103 13.63 -0.11 4.35
CA LEU A 103 14.53 0.81 3.66
C LEU A 103 15.86 0.13 3.27
N PHE A 104 16.44 -0.66 4.19
CA PHE A 104 17.66 -1.43 3.91
C PHE A 104 17.47 -2.49 2.84
N ILE A 105 16.33 -3.19 2.83
CA ILE A 105 15.98 -4.16 1.77
C ILE A 105 15.76 -3.44 0.44
N TYR A 106 15.21 -2.23 0.46
CA TYR A 106 14.94 -1.45 -0.74
C TYR A 106 16.22 -0.97 -1.43
N MET A 107 17.27 -0.64 -0.69
CA MET A 107 18.54 -0.16 -1.26
C MET A 107 19.14 -1.07 -2.35
N PRO A 108 19.40 -2.37 -2.13
CA PRO A 108 19.95 -3.26 -3.17
C PRO A 108 19.00 -3.43 -4.35
N VAL A 109 17.68 -3.41 -4.11
CA VAL A 109 16.67 -3.45 -5.18
C VAL A 109 16.79 -2.19 -6.04
N PHE A 110 16.83 -1.01 -5.44
CA PHE A 110 17.00 0.25 -6.15
C PHE A 110 18.33 0.32 -6.91
N THR A 111 19.42 -0.11 -6.28
CA THR A 111 20.74 -0.22 -6.92
C THR A 111 20.70 -1.11 -8.15
N PHE A 112 20.04 -2.27 -8.07
CA PHE A 112 19.90 -3.20 -9.18
C PHE A 112 19.22 -2.56 -10.40
N PHE A 113 18.14 -1.80 -10.16
CA PHE A 113 17.46 -1.11 -11.25
C PHE A 113 18.28 0.06 -11.80
N LEU A 114 18.90 0.88 -10.95
CA LEU A 114 19.85 1.90 -11.42
C LEU A 114 20.92 1.31 -12.33
N TRP A 115 21.52 0.20 -11.91
CA TRP A 115 22.53 -0.51 -12.68
C TRP A 115 21.99 -1.05 -14.02
N LEU A 116 20.74 -1.51 -14.06
CA LEU A 116 20.10 -2.02 -15.28
C LEU A 116 19.93 -0.94 -16.36
N PHE A 117 19.73 0.33 -15.98
CA PHE A 117 19.55 1.46 -16.90
C PHE A 117 20.86 2.09 -17.39
N HIS A 118 22.01 1.64 -16.89
CA HIS A 118 23.32 2.17 -17.25
C HIS A 118 24.20 1.11 -17.94
N ASP A 119 25.18 1.57 -18.70
CA ASP A 119 26.08 0.69 -19.43
C ASP A 119 26.95 -0.12 -18.47
N LYS A 120 26.69 -1.43 -18.42
CA LYS A 120 27.37 -2.42 -17.57
C LYS A 120 28.88 -2.51 -17.79
N LYS A 121 29.38 -1.99 -18.91
CA LYS A 121 30.82 -1.95 -19.24
C LYS A 121 31.56 -0.81 -18.56
N ARG A 122 30.85 0.27 -18.20
CA ARG A 122 31.44 1.49 -17.61
C ARG A 122 31.08 1.64 -16.13
N TRP A 123 29.93 1.11 -15.72
CA TRP A 123 29.42 1.24 -14.37
C TRP A 123 29.17 -0.14 -13.78
N TYR A 124 29.89 -0.45 -12.71
CA TYR A 124 29.69 -1.68 -11.96
C TYR A 124 28.52 -1.51 -10.99
N PHE A 125 27.90 -2.63 -10.60
CA PHE A 125 26.83 -2.63 -9.60
C PHE A 125 27.25 -1.92 -8.30
N TYR A 126 28.53 -2.05 -7.93
CA TYR A 126 29.11 -1.37 -6.78
C TYR A 126 29.03 0.17 -6.88
N ASP A 127 29.27 0.73 -8.08
CA ASP A 127 29.22 2.19 -8.28
C ASP A 127 27.79 2.72 -8.08
N SER A 128 26.80 2.05 -8.68
CA SER A 128 25.38 2.35 -8.47
C SER A 128 24.96 2.17 -7.00
N GLY A 129 25.60 1.24 -6.29
CA GLY A 129 25.40 0.98 -4.86
C GLY A 129 25.91 2.11 -3.97
N ILE A 130 27.12 2.61 -4.25
CA ILE A 130 27.66 3.79 -3.56
C ILE A 130 26.76 4.99 -3.76
N PHE A 131 26.32 5.25 -5.00
CA PHE A 131 25.41 6.35 -5.28
C PHE A 131 24.10 6.22 -4.49
N THR A 132 23.52 5.02 -4.47
CA THR A 132 22.33 4.71 -3.69
C THR A 132 22.55 5.05 -2.22
N LEU A 133 23.60 4.51 -1.59
CA LEU A 133 23.89 4.74 -0.18
C LEU A 133 24.04 6.24 0.15
N HIS A 134 24.76 7.00 -0.69
CA HIS A 134 24.89 8.44 -0.50
C HIS A 134 23.55 9.16 -0.60
N TYR A 135 22.73 8.82 -1.60
CA TYR A 135 21.42 9.43 -1.79
C TYR A 135 20.49 9.13 -0.61
N PHE A 136 20.41 7.89 -0.15
CA PHE A 136 19.60 7.53 1.02
C PHE A 136 20.10 8.16 2.32
N SER A 137 21.42 8.28 2.49
CA SER A 137 21.99 8.99 3.65
C SER A 137 21.61 10.46 3.65
N PHE A 138 21.62 11.11 2.47
CA PHE A 138 21.13 12.47 2.31
C PHE A 138 19.62 12.59 2.62
N LEU A 139 18.79 11.67 2.12
CA LEU A 139 17.35 11.66 2.43
C LEU A 139 17.09 11.54 3.93
N LEU A 140 17.76 10.59 4.60
CA LEU A 140 17.62 10.40 6.04
C LEU A 140 18.06 11.65 6.82
N LEU A 141 19.18 12.25 6.42
CA LEU A 141 19.68 13.48 7.02
C LEU A 141 18.69 14.65 6.82
N MET A 142 18.11 14.79 5.64
CA MET A 142 17.10 15.82 5.36
C MET A 142 15.83 15.60 6.18
N ILE A 143 15.34 14.36 6.28
CA ILE A 143 14.18 14.03 7.13
C ILE A 143 14.49 14.37 8.60
N LEU A 144 15.69 14.04 9.07
CA LEU A 144 16.11 14.36 10.43
C LEU A 144 16.18 15.87 10.67
N LEU A 145 16.75 16.62 9.72
CA LEU A 145 16.81 18.09 9.80
C LEU A 145 15.40 18.71 9.83
N LEU A 146 14.53 18.26 8.94
CA LEU A 146 13.13 18.71 8.87
C LEU A 146 12.35 18.37 10.13
N PHE A 147 12.59 17.21 10.74
CA PHE A 147 12.02 16.84 12.03
C PHE A 147 12.46 17.80 13.15
N PHE A 148 13.75 18.14 13.23
CA PHE A 148 14.22 19.10 14.23
C PHE A 148 13.63 20.50 14.00
N ILE A 149 13.56 20.93 12.75
CA ILE A 149 12.93 22.21 12.38
C ILE A 149 11.46 22.22 12.83
N ASP A 150 10.70 21.18 12.53
CA ASP A 150 9.31 21.04 12.97
C ASP A 150 9.17 21.17 14.49
N LYS A 151 10.02 20.47 15.24
CA LYS A 151 10.04 20.55 16.72
C LYS A 151 10.38 21.94 17.24
N LEU A 152 11.27 22.68 16.58
CA LEU A 152 11.58 24.06 16.94
C LEU A 152 10.40 25.00 16.69
N PHE A 153 9.72 24.87 15.55
CA PHE A 153 8.54 25.69 15.25
C PHE A 153 7.35 25.35 16.17
N ALA A 154 7.21 24.08 16.57
CA ALA A 154 6.17 23.62 17.50
C ALA A 154 6.30 24.18 18.93
N LEU A 155 7.41 24.82 19.28
CA LEU A 155 7.57 25.51 20.57
C LEU A 155 6.81 26.85 20.64
N SER A 156 6.30 27.34 19.52
CA SER A 156 5.55 28.59 19.46
C SER A 156 4.13 28.38 18.95
N ASP A 157 3.15 28.93 19.67
CA ASP A 157 1.72 28.87 19.29
C ASP A 157 1.32 29.92 18.24
N SER A 158 2.28 30.61 17.61
CA SER A 158 1.98 31.66 16.63
C SER A 158 1.47 31.08 15.31
N PRO A 159 0.29 31.49 14.82
CA PRO A 159 -0.24 31.04 13.54
C PRO A 159 0.68 31.35 12.34
N ILE A 160 1.42 32.47 12.41
CA ILE A 160 2.35 32.89 11.34
C ILE A 160 3.51 31.90 11.26
N LEU A 161 4.06 31.48 12.40
CA LEU A 161 5.14 30.50 12.45
C LEU A 161 4.68 29.12 11.97
N GLY A 162 3.41 28.76 12.20
CA GLY A 162 2.80 27.56 11.62
C GLY A 162 2.84 27.55 10.09
N TRP A 163 2.45 28.65 9.44
CA TRP A 163 2.52 28.78 7.98
C TRP A 163 3.96 28.72 7.46
N VAL A 164 4.90 29.37 8.15
CA VAL A 164 6.33 29.32 7.80
C VAL A 164 6.86 27.89 7.89
N ASN A 165 6.52 27.14 8.94
CA ASN A 165 6.92 25.74 9.08
C ASN A 165 6.42 24.92 7.88
N ILE A 166 5.13 25.03 7.51
CA ILE A 166 4.56 24.31 6.35
C ILE A 166 5.34 24.62 5.06
N ILE A 167 5.71 25.88 4.83
CA ILE A 167 6.49 26.29 3.65
C ILE A 167 7.87 25.62 3.69
N VAL A 168 8.59 25.71 4.82
CA VAL A 168 9.92 25.11 4.97
C VAL A 168 9.88 23.60 4.77
N GLN A 169 8.90 22.91 5.37
CA GLN A 169 8.69 21.47 5.19
C GLN A 169 8.43 21.12 3.72
N SER A 170 7.56 21.87 3.06
CA SER A 170 7.22 21.65 1.65
C SER A 170 8.43 21.83 0.73
N PHE A 171 9.22 22.89 0.95
CA PHE A 171 10.47 23.12 0.22
C PHE A 171 11.49 22.01 0.46
N GLY A 172 11.64 21.55 1.70
CA GLY A 172 12.55 20.45 2.03
C GLY A 172 12.16 19.14 1.33
N ILE A 173 10.87 18.81 1.32
CA ILE A 173 10.34 17.64 0.60
C ILE A 173 10.58 17.76 -0.90
N PHE A 174 10.28 18.92 -1.48
CA PHE A 174 10.52 19.17 -2.90
C PHE A 174 12.02 19.04 -3.25
N TRP A 175 12.89 19.56 -2.38
CA TRP A 175 14.34 19.48 -2.55
C TRP A 175 14.85 18.03 -2.54
N MET A 176 14.30 17.15 -1.69
CA MET A 176 14.67 15.73 -1.67
C MET A 176 14.39 15.02 -3.00
N VAL A 177 13.25 15.33 -3.63
CA VAL A 177 12.89 14.79 -4.95
C VAL A 177 13.76 15.41 -6.04
N PHE A 178 13.93 16.73 -6.02
CA PHE A 178 14.71 17.45 -7.03
C PHE A 178 16.18 17.04 -7.01
N TYR A 179 16.79 16.86 -5.84
CA TYR A 179 18.21 16.52 -5.67
C TYR A 179 18.62 15.25 -6.41
N PHE A 180 17.70 14.31 -6.61
CA PHE A 180 17.95 13.09 -7.37
C PHE A 180 18.46 13.38 -8.80
N PHE A 181 17.87 14.35 -9.50
CA PHE A 181 18.19 14.63 -10.90
C PHE A 181 19.61 15.22 -11.08
N PRO A 182 20.02 16.27 -10.35
CA PRO A 182 21.40 16.76 -10.40
C PRO A 182 22.43 15.72 -9.95
N ALA A 183 22.13 14.96 -8.88
CA ALA A 183 23.04 13.96 -8.33
C ALA A 183 23.29 12.84 -9.35
N HIS A 184 22.24 12.32 -9.96
CA HIS A 184 22.32 11.30 -11.00
C HIS A 184 23.15 11.76 -12.20
N ARG A 185 22.89 12.98 -12.70
CA ARG A 185 23.65 13.56 -13.82
C ARG A 185 25.15 13.66 -13.49
N ARG A 186 25.48 14.18 -12.30
CA ARG A 186 26.88 14.39 -11.90
C ARG A 186 27.61 13.07 -11.70
N PHE A 187 26.93 12.05 -11.22
CA PHE A 187 27.51 10.73 -11.01
C PHE A 187 27.81 10.01 -12.33
N TYR A 188 26.84 9.93 -13.25
CA TYR A 188 27.00 9.20 -14.52
C TYR A 188 27.66 10.02 -15.64
N ALA A 189 27.93 11.31 -15.41
CA ALA A 189 28.57 12.24 -16.35
C ALA A 189 27.89 12.28 -17.74
N GLU A 190 26.55 12.32 -17.74
CA GLU A 190 25.73 12.34 -18.96
C GLU A 190 25.28 13.75 -19.34
N SER A 191 24.88 13.94 -20.61
CA SER A 191 24.30 15.19 -21.08
C SER A 191 22.94 15.48 -20.40
N HIS A 192 22.59 16.75 -20.27
CA HIS A 192 21.42 17.20 -19.49
C HIS A 192 20.11 16.52 -19.92
N LEU A 193 19.88 16.35 -21.22
CA LEU A 193 18.65 15.74 -21.75
C LEU A 193 18.63 14.21 -21.57
N VAL A 194 19.76 13.54 -21.83
CA VAL A 194 19.85 12.08 -21.68
C VAL A 194 19.68 11.69 -20.22
N SER A 195 20.34 12.41 -19.31
CA SER A 195 20.18 12.18 -17.87
C SER A 195 18.75 12.44 -17.42
N PHE A 196 18.07 13.46 -17.94
CA PHE A 196 16.69 13.74 -17.53
C PHE A 196 15.74 12.60 -17.90
N PHE A 197 15.80 12.10 -19.14
CA PHE A 197 14.96 10.98 -19.58
C PHE A 197 15.28 9.69 -18.82
N LYS A 198 16.57 9.34 -18.67
CA LYS A 198 16.97 8.14 -17.92
C LYS A 198 16.57 8.25 -16.45
N SER A 199 16.86 9.37 -15.77
CA SER A 199 16.46 9.59 -14.38
C SER A 199 14.94 9.56 -14.21
N SER A 200 14.18 10.12 -15.15
CA SER A 200 12.72 10.09 -15.11
C SER A 200 12.18 8.66 -15.23
N LEU A 201 12.74 7.86 -16.14
CA LEU A 201 12.35 6.46 -16.32
C LEU A 201 12.71 5.62 -15.07
N VAL A 202 13.91 5.81 -14.52
CA VAL A 202 14.33 5.21 -13.25
C VAL A 202 13.35 5.62 -12.14
N TYR A 203 12.93 6.88 -12.08
CA TYR A 203 11.98 7.37 -11.08
C TYR A 203 10.58 6.76 -11.23
N MET A 204 10.07 6.60 -12.46
CA MET A 204 8.78 5.93 -12.68
C MET A 204 8.82 4.47 -12.23
N LEU A 205 9.90 3.77 -12.57
CA LEU A 205 10.10 2.39 -12.17
C LEU A 205 10.31 2.26 -10.65
N ASN A 206 11.01 3.23 -10.04
CA ASN A 206 11.14 3.38 -8.59
C ASN A 206 9.78 3.46 -7.90
N LEU A 207 8.85 4.29 -8.41
CA LEU A 207 7.50 4.40 -7.85
C LEU A 207 6.78 3.05 -7.85
N ILE A 208 6.83 2.31 -8.96
CA ILE A 208 6.21 0.98 -9.05
C ILE A 208 6.81 0.03 -8.01
N ILE A 209 8.14 -0.02 -7.90
CA ILE A 209 8.82 -0.90 -6.95
C ILE A 209 8.48 -0.53 -5.52
N VAL A 210 8.54 0.75 -5.16
CA VAL A 210 8.20 1.23 -3.82
C VAL A 210 6.76 0.86 -3.48
N THR A 211 5.82 1.06 -4.41
CA THR A 211 4.43 0.65 -4.19
C THR A 211 4.30 -0.86 -3.96
N VAL A 212 4.89 -1.70 -4.81
CA VAL A 212 4.85 -3.17 -4.66
C VAL A 212 5.48 -3.59 -3.33
N LEU A 213 6.63 -3.01 -2.99
CA LEU A 213 7.36 -3.31 -1.76
C LEU A 213 6.57 -2.88 -0.52
N LEU A 214 5.94 -1.70 -0.54
CA LEU A 214 5.06 -1.23 0.54
C LEU A 214 3.81 -2.10 0.70
N VAL A 215 3.22 -2.59 -0.40
CA VAL A 215 2.08 -3.52 -0.33
C VAL A 215 2.51 -4.85 0.29
N LEU A 216 3.61 -5.44 -0.19
CA LEU A 216 4.13 -6.70 0.37
C LEU A 216 4.50 -6.54 1.85
N TYR A 217 5.11 -5.42 2.20
CA TYR A 217 5.45 -5.11 3.57
C TYR A 217 4.21 -4.92 4.45
N GLY A 218 3.20 -4.17 3.99
CA GLY A 218 1.93 -4.02 4.69
C GLY A 218 1.23 -5.35 4.93
N LEU A 219 1.19 -6.23 3.91
CA LEU A 219 0.66 -7.59 4.06
C LEU A 219 1.46 -8.41 5.07
N TYR A 220 2.79 -8.35 5.02
CA TYR A 220 3.66 -9.03 5.98
C TYR A 220 3.42 -8.55 7.41
N THR A 221 3.37 -7.22 7.62
CA THR A 221 3.08 -6.62 8.93
C THR A 221 1.71 -7.05 9.44
N TYR A 222 0.70 -7.07 8.57
CA TYR A 222 -0.65 -7.46 8.96
C TYR A 222 -0.76 -8.94 9.35
N ILE A 223 -0.15 -9.84 8.57
CA ILE A 223 -0.17 -11.30 8.85
C ILE A 223 0.57 -11.64 10.14
N ASN A 224 1.53 -10.79 10.52
CA ASN A 224 2.34 -10.95 11.73
C ASN A 224 1.84 -10.07 12.90
N LEU A 225 0.60 -9.59 12.83
CA LEU A 225 -0.08 -8.99 13.98
C LEU A 225 -0.43 -10.11 14.97
N GLU A 226 0.21 -10.07 16.14
CA GLU A 226 -0.18 -10.82 17.34
C GLU A 226 -1.05 -9.93 18.24
#